data_AF-A0A0Q9M094-F1
#
_entry.id   AF-A0A0Q9M094-F1
#
_cell.length_a   1.000
_cell.length_b   1.000
_cell.length_c   1.000
_cell.angle_alpha   90.00
_cell.angle_beta   90.00
_cell.angle_gamma   90.00
#
_symmetry.space_group_name_H-M   'P 1'
#
loop_
_entity.id
_entity.type
_entity.pdbx_description
1 polymer ?
#
loop_
_entity_poly.entity_id
_entity_poly.type
_entity_poly.pdbx_seq_one_letter_code
_entity_poly.pdbx_strand_id
1 'polypeptide(L)'
;MKGKDRWNDLFEFAMYVLAGGCFVYFLVKGNGAKMFQAVLIAAVLLLIRLVVKWTKSTMFTSLRFCVLLFIFITMFLANEFGYYGVIPYLDKIEHLFSGVILCFIGLLIYTKAADHPKGTEPPSSHVAVWLCLFFSIAMAGVWEIYEFATDHLFGLNSQNGSLLDTMTDIICGTSGAILTACYLALKARKRALPLVDIR
;
A
#
# COMPACT_ATOMS: atom_id res chain seq x y z
N MET A 1 12.04 -21.05 -6.99
CA MET A 1 11.51 -19.81 -6.37
C MET A 1 12.42 -18.59 -6.46
N LYS A 2 13.76 -18.71 -6.45
CA LYS A 2 14.70 -17.57 -6.52
C LYS A 2 14.59 -16.63 -7.76
N GLY A 3 13.79 -16.95 -8.77
CA GLY A 3 13.70 -16.19 -10.03
C GLY A 3 12.57 -15.16 -10.10
N LYS A 4 11.41 -15.43 -9.48
CA LYS A 4 10.21 -14.60 -9.64
C LYS A 4 10.28 -13.27 -8.87
N ASP A 5 10.88 -13.28 -7.68
CA ASP A 5 11.05 -12.06 -6.90
C ASP A 5 12.24 -11.20 -7.35
N ARG A 6 13.11 -11.70 -8.25
CA ARG A 6 14.26 -10.92 -8.75
C ARG A 6 13.83 -9.62 -9.41
N TRP A 7 12.70 -9.63 -10.10
CA TRP A 7 12.14 -8.43 -10.73
C TRP A 7 11.67 -7.42 -9.70
N ASN A 8 11.03 -7.87 -8.62
CA ASN A 8 10.64 -7.01 -7.51
C ASN A 8 11.87 -6.45 -6.78
N ASP A 9 12.89 -7.28 -6.55
CA ASP A 9 14.15 -6.85 -5.93
C ASP A 9 14.88 -5.82 -6.80
N LEU A 10 14.93 -6.03 -8.11
CA LEU A 10 15.52 -5.09 -9.07
C LEU A 10 14.73 -3.78 -9.12
N PHE A 11 13.40 -3.85 -9.13
CA PHE A 11 12.54 -2.68 -9.15
C PHE A 11 12.69 -1.85 -7.86
N GLU A 12 12.66 -2.50 -6.69
CA GLU A 12 12.92 -1.85 -5.41
C GLU A 12 14.32 -1.22 -5.37
N PHE A 13 15.35 -1.91 -5.87
CA PHE A 13 16.69 -1.36 -5.97
C PHE A 13 16.75 -0.14 -6.89
N ALA A 14 16.09 -0.18 -8.04
CA ALA A 14 15.98 0.97 -8.95
C ALA A 14 15.31 2.16 -8.27
N MET A 15 14.28 1.94 -7.43
CA MET A 15 13.66 2.99 -6.63
C MET A 15 14.63 3.60 -5.60
N TYR A 16 15.46 2.80 -4.91
CA TYR A 16 16.49 3.37 -4.03
C TYR A 16 17.50 4.23 -4.79
N VAL A 17 17.96 3.78 -5.96
CA VAL A 17 18.87 4.56 -6.82
C VAL A 17 18.19 5.86 -7.26
N LEU A 18 16.92 5.79 -7.67
CA LEU A 18 16.15 6.97 -8.07
C LEU A 18 15.95 7.96 -6.92
N ALA A 19 15.63 7.48 -5.71
CA ALA A 19 15.51 8.33 -4.52
C ALA A 19 16.84 9.01 -4.20
N GLY A 20 17.96 8.28 -4.26
CA GLY A 20 19.30 8.87 -4.10
C GLY A 20 19.61 9.93 -5.16
N GLY A 21 19.24 9.67 -6.41
CA GLY A 21 19.37 10.65 -7.50
C GLY A 21 18.53 11.90 -7.28
N CYS A 22 17.26 11.76 -6.86
CA CYS A 22 16.38 12.88 -6.54
C CYS A 22 16.93 13.70 -5.38
N PHE A 23 17.40 13.05 -4.31
CA PHE A 23 18.02 13.70 -3.17
C PHE A 23 19.20 14.58 -3.60
N VAL A 24 20.15 14.03 -4.39
CA VAL A 24 21.32 14.79 -4.87
C VAL A 24 20.90 15.93 -5.80
N TYR A 25 19.96 15.68 -6.71
CA TYR A 25 19.45 16.70 -7.63
C TYR A 25 18.82 17.88 -6.87
N PHE A 26 17.93 17.61 -5.92
CA PHE A 26 17.25 18.65 -5.15
C PHE A 26 18.15 19.30 -4.10
N LEU A 27 19.19 18.61 -3.63
CA LEU A 27 20.27 19.21 -2.84
C LEU A 27 20.99 20.30 -3.63
N VAL A 28 21.37 20.03 -4.88
CA VAL A 28 22.01 21.03 -5.77
C VAL A 28 21.06 22.18 -6.09
N LYS A 29 19.76 21.92 -6.18
CA LYS A 29 18.73 22.95 -6.41
C LYS A 29 18.32 23.71 -5.14
N GLY A 30 18.80 23.31 -3.96
CA GLY A 30 18.41 23.92 -2.68
C GLY A 30 16.94 23.70 -2.30
N ASN A 31 16.28 22.66 -2.80
CA ASN A 31 14.87 22.36 -2.49
C ASN A 31 14.77 21.36 -1.32
N GLY A 32 14.78 21.87 -0.10
CA GLY A 32 14.72 21.06 1.12
C GLY A 32 13.48 20.18 1.25
N ALA A 33 12.32 20.65 0.77
CA ALA A 33 11.07 19.88 0.82
C ALA A 33 11.15 18.61 -0.05
N LYS A 34 11.66 18.74 -1.29
CA LYS A 34 11.87 17.59 -2.18
C LYS A 34 12.98 16.67 -1.71
N MET A 35 14.05 17.20 -1.13
CA MET A 35 15.06 16.37 -0.47
C MET A 35 14.46 15.51 0.65
N PHE A 36 13.58 16.08 1.47
CA PHE A 36 12.89 15.35 2.54
C PHE A 36 11.98 14.25 1.98
N GLN A 37 11.26 14.52 0.90
CA GLN A 37 10.43 13.53 0.21
C GLN A 37 11.27 12.34 -0.31
N ALA A 38 12.40 12.60 -0.95
CA ALA A 38 13.33 11.55 -1.38
C ALA A 38 13.83 10.67 -0.21
N VAL A 39 14.13 11.27 0.95
CA VAL A 39 14.50 10.52 2.16
C VAL A 39 13.33 9.69 2.69
N LEU A 40 12.12 10.27 2.72
CA LEU A 40 10.91 9.59 3.18
C LEU A 40 10.60 8.36 2.31
N ILE A 41 10.78 8.45 0.99
CA ILE A 41 10.63 7.31 0.07
C ILE A 41 11.57 6.16 0.47
N ALA A 42 12.86 6.45 0.64
CA ALA A 42 13.83 5.44 1.04
C ALA A 42 13.49 4.84 2.41
N ALA A 43 13.02 5.67 3.35
CA ALA A 43 12.60 5.22 4.68
C ALA A 43 11.38 4.30 4.62
N VAL A 44 10.37 4.60 3.80
CA VAL A 44 9.18 3.75 3.61
C VAL A 44 9.55 2.40 3.00
N LEU A 45 10.38 2.39 1.95
CA LEU A 45 10.86 1.14 1.34
C LEU A 45 11.62 0.28 2.36
N LEU A 46 12.48 0.90 3.16
CA LEU A 46 13.23 0.22 4.21
C LEU A 46 12.29 -0.31 5.30
N LEU A 47 11.32 0.49 5.74
CA LEU A 47 10.35 0.11 6.76
C LEU A 47 9.56 -1.12 6.33
N ILE A 48 9.05 -1.15 5.10
CA ILE A 48 8.32 -2.30 4.57
C ILE A 48 9.20 -3.54 4.60
N ARG A 49 10.46 -3.44 4.15
CA ARG A 49 11.42 -4.55 4.17
C ARG A 49 11.68 -5.04 5.60
N LEU A 50 11.84 -4.13 6.56
CA LEU A 50 12.03 -4.45 7.97
C LEU A 50 10.81 -5.13 8.58
N VAL A 51 9.60 -4.63 8.31
CA VAL A 51 8.34 -5.22 8.79
C VAL A 51 8.14 -6.62 8.23
N VAL A 52 8.36 -6.82 6.92
CA VAL A 52 8.29 -8.13 6.26
C VAL A 52 9.28 -9.12 6.89
N LYS A 53 10.53 -8.67 7.13
CA LYS A 53 11.57 -9.49 7.75
C LYS A 53 11.25 -9.82 9.21
N TRP A 54 10.84 -8.83 10.00
CA TRP A 54 10.54 -8.98 11.43
C TRP A 54 9.31 -9.87 11.65
N THR A 55 8.24 -9.63 10.91
CA THR A 55 7.03 -10.45 10.99
C THR A 55 7.25 -11.82 10.37
N LYS A 56 8.30 -12.05 9.56
CA LYS A 56 8.47 -13.26 8.73
C LYS A 56 7.29 -13.48 7.79
N SER A 57 6.70 -12.41 7.28
CA SER A 57 5.57 -12.48 6.35
C SER A 57 6.09 -12.61 4.93
N THR A 58 5.61 -13.58 4.17
CA THR A 58 5.95 -13.71 2.75
C THR A 58 4.80 -13.17 1.91
N MET A 59 4.97 -11.97 1.34
CA MET A 59 4.04 -11.48 0.33
C MET A 59 4.15 -12.34 -0.92
N PHE A 60 3.04 -12.67 -1.56
CA PHE A 60 3.09 -13.28 -2.89
C PHE A 60 3.63 -12.26 -3.91
N THR A 61 4.39 -12.74 -4.90
CA THR A 61 5.15 -11.89 -5.84
C THR A 61 4.32 -10.77 -6.47
N SER A 62 3.07 -11.03 -6.85
CA SER A 62 2.17 -10.02 -7.45
C SER A 62 1.77 -8.94 -6.45
N LEU A 63 1.51 -9.27 -5.18
CA LEU A 63 1.18 -8.26 -4.16
C LEU A 63 2.37 -7.36 -3.88
N ARG A 64 3.57 -7.96 -3.75
CA ARG A 64 4.79 -7.18 -3.57
C ARG A 64 5.01 -6.21 -4.74
N PHE A 65 4.80 -6.68 -5.97
CA PHE A 65 4.87 -5.81 -7.15
C PHE A 65 3.85 -4.66 -7.07
N CYS A 66 2.58 -4.96 -6.78
CA CYS A 66 1.55 -3.91 -6.65
C CYS A 66 1.87 -2.89 -5.57
N VAL A 67 2.41 -3.31 -4.42
CA VAL A 67 2.85 -2.40 -3.35
C VAL A 67 3.99 -1.51 -3.82
N LEU A 68 5.01 -2.07 -4.46
CA LEU A 68 6.14 -1.28 -4.99
C LEU A 68 5.68 -0.31 -6.09
N LEU A 69 4.81 -0.76 -6.98
CA LEU A 69 4.25 0.07 -8.05
C LEU A 69 3.39 1.20 -7.48
N PHE A 70 2.60 0.93 -6.44
CA PHE A 70 1.82 1.94 -5.75
C PHE A 70 2.72 3.02 -5.14
N ILE A 71 3.77 2.63 -4.40
CA ILE A 71 4.77 3.55 -3.84
C ILE A 71 5.45 4.36 -4.95
N PHE A 72 5.76 3.72 -6.09
CA PHE A 72 6.35 4.41 -7.22
C PHE A 72 5.41 5.50 -7.77
N ILE A 73 4.15 5.18 -7.97
CA ILE A 73 3.16 6.15 -8.49
C ILE A 73 2.94 7.27 -7.48
N THR A 74 2.63 6.96 -6.23
CA THR A 74 2.22 7.98 -5.25
C THR A 74 3.40 8.84 -4.78
N MET A 75 4.53 8.21 -4.44
CA MET A 75 5.63 8.95 -3.84
C MET A 75 6.59 9.54 -4.87
N PHE A 76 6.91 8.84 -5.97
CA PHE A 76 7.78 9.42 -7.01
C PHE A 76 6.99 10.25 -8.01
N LEU A 77 6.01 9.67 -8.70
CA LEU A 77 5.33 10.40 -9.77
C LEU A 77 4.46 11.52 -9.18
N ALA A 78 3.49 11.18 -8.34
CA ALA A 78 2.53 12.16 -7.84
C ALA A 78 3.20 13.21 -6.96
N ASN A 79 3.94 12.78 -5.94
CA ASN A 79 4.58 13.70 -5.00
C ASN A 79 5.92 14.26 -5.50
N GLU A 80 7.00 13.46 -5.57
CA GLU A 80 8.36 13.95 -5.88
C GLU A 80 8.40 14.75 -7.19
N PHE A 81 7.80 14.23 -8.27
CA PHE A 81 7.77 14.87 -9.60
C PHE A 81 6.59 15.83 -9.81
N GLY A 82 5.67 15.92 -8.85
CA GLY A 82 4.61 16.93 -8.85
C GLY A 82 3.42 16.63 -9.76
N TYR A 83 3.17 15.37 -10.11
CA TYR A 83 2.04 15.00 -10.97
C TYR A 83 0.66 15.18 -10.32
N TYR A 84 0.56 15.38 -8.99
CA TYR A 84 -0.71 15.81 -8.36
C TYR A 84 -1.28 17.11 -8.96
N GLY A 85 -0.41 18.03 -9.40
CA GLY A 85 -0.83 19.27 -10.05
C GLY A 85 -1.15 19.14 -11.54
N VAL A 86 -0.98 17.95 -12.13
CA VAL A 86 -1.03 17.74 -13.59
C VAL A 86 -2.10 16.72 -13.98
N ILE A 87 -2.22 15.62 -13.24
CA ILE A 87 -3.13 14.52 -13.56
C ILE A 87 -4.42 14.70 -12.74
N PRO A 88 -5.58 14.96 -13.37
CA PRO A 88 -6.84 15.14 -12.66
C PRO A 88 -7.22 13.89 -11.88
N TYR A 89 -7.69 14.08 -10.65
CA TYR A 89 -8.17 13.00 -9.77
C TYR A 89 -7.14 11.91 -9.47
N LEU A 90 -5.84 12.14 -9.69
CA LEU A 90 -4.79 11.16 -9.43
C LEU A 90 -4.87 10.64 -8.00
N ASP A 91 -5.02 11.56 -7.06
CA ASP A 91 -5.21 11.27 -5.64
C ASP A 91 -6.41 10.32 -5.39
N LYS A 92 -7.58 10.61 -5.94
CA LYS A 92 -8.77 9.75 -5.78
C LYS A 92 -8.60 8.36 -6.40
N ILE A 93 -7.85 8.28 -7.50
CA ILE A 93 -7.47 7.01 -8.14
C ILE A 93 -6.53 6.21 -7.23
N GLU A 94 -5.55 6.87 -6.61
CA GLU A 94 -4.64 6.25 -5.65
C GLU A 94 -5.39 5.70 -4.44
N HIS A 95 -6.32 6.46 -3.87
CA HIS A 95 -7.18 5.98 -2.78
C HIS A 95 -8.02 4.77 -3.19
N LEU A 96 -8.59 4.75 -4.40
CA LEU A 96 -9.32 3.58 -4.89
C LEU A 96 -8.44 2.33 -4.97
N PHE A 97 -7.23 2.45 -5.53
CA PHE A 97 -6.30 1.33 -5.68
C PHE A 97 -5.69 0.89 -4.34
N SER A 98 -5.47 1.81 -3.40
CA SER A 98 -4.98 1.48 -2.06
C SER A 98 -5.96 0.55 -1.35
N GLY A 99 -7.27 0.77 -1.49
CA GLY A 99 -8.31 -0.11 -0.98
C GLY A 99 -8.23 -1.54 -1.54
N VAL A 100 -7.86 -1.70 -2.81
CA VAL A 100 -7.65 -3.04 -3.41
C VAL A 100 -6.43 -3.72 -2.80
N ILE A 101 -5.30 -3.01 -2.75
CA ILE A 101 -4.03 -3.55 -2.24
C ILE A 101 -4.16 -3.93 -0.76
N LEU A 102 -4.70 -3.04 0.06
CA LEU A 102 -4.86 -3.22 1.50
C LEU A 102 -5.81 -4.38 1.84
N CYS A 103 -6.83 -4.63 1.02
CA CYS A 103 -7.68 -5.81 1.17
C CYS A 103 -6.88 -7.12 1.00
N PHE A 104 -5.95 -7.19 0.04
CA PHE A 104 -5.03 -8.33 -0.08
C PHE A 104 -3.97 -8.40 1.03
N ILE A 105 -3.55 -7.26 1.58
CA ILE A 105 -2.72 -7.25 2.80
C ILE A 105 -3.49 -7.83 3.99
N GLY A 106 -4.78 -7.49 4.14
CA GLY A 106 -5.66 -8.11 5.13
C GLY A 106 -5.71 -9.63 4.98
N LEU A 107 -5.78 -10.14 3.75
CA LEU A 107 -5.74 -11.57 3.49
C LEU A 107 -4.42 -12.20 3.94
N LEU A 108 -3.30 -11.54 3.67
CA LEU A 108 -1.98 -11.98 4.13
C LEU A 108 -1.89 -12.04 5.66
N ILE A 109 -2.41 -11.02 6.35
CA ILE A 109 -2.48 -10.97 7.82
C ILE A 109 -3.29 -12.15 8.34
N TYR A 110 -4.47 -12.39 7.77
CA TYR A 110 -5.33 -13.50 8.15
C TYR A 110 -4.65 -14.87 7.94
N THR A 111 -4.07 -15.10 6.76
CA THR A 111 -3.37 -16.36 6.46
C THR A 111 -2.22 -16.61 7.43
N LYS A 112 -1.50 -15.56 7.82
CA LYS A 112 -0.42 -15.65 8.79
C LYS A 112 -0.94 -15.92 10.21
N ALA A 113 -2.02 -15.27 10.61
CA ALA A 113 -2.61 -15.45 11.94
C ALA A 113 -3.21 -16.86 12.10
N ALA A 114 -3.66 -17.46 11.00
CA ALA A 114 -4.25 -18.79 10.98
C ALA A 114 -3.25 -19.91 10.61
N ASP A 115 -1.94 -19.67 10.78
CA ASP A 115 -0.90 -20.67 10.54
C ASP A 115 -1.04 -21.81 11.58
N HIS A 116 -1.87 -22.78 11.26
CA HIS A 116 -2.19 -23.92 12.11
C HIS A 116 -1.40 -25.17 11.73
N PRO A 117 -1.16 -26.10 12.67
CA PRO A 117 -0.57 -27.40 12.39
C PRO A 117 -1.33 -28.14 11.29
N LYS A 118 -0.61 -28.88 10.44
CA LYS A 118 -1.21 -29.75 9.42
C LYS A 118 -2.28 -30.65 10.05
N GLY A 119 -3.51 -30.58 9.54
CA GLY A 119 -4.62 -31.43 9.97
C GLY A 119 -5.76 -30.74 10.73
N THR A 120 -5.64 -29.44 11.02
CA THR A 120 -6.76 -28.64 11.56
C THR A 120 -7.68 -28.15 10.45
N GLU A 121 -8.97 -27.96 10.77
CA GLU A 121 -9.92 -27.38 9.81
C GLU A 121 -9.45 -26.01 9.31
N PRO A 122 -9.64 -25.72 8.01
CA PRO A 122 -9.27 -24.42 7.46
C PRO A 122 -10.11 -23.32 8.12
N PRO A 123 -9.50 -22.18 8.44
CA PRO A 123 -10.17 -21.10 9.13
C PRO A 123 -11.28 -20.51 8.23
N SER A 124 -12.35 -19.99 8.84
CA SER A 124 -13.58 -19.58 8.12
C SER A 124 -13.32 -18.55 7.02
N SER A 125 -13.60 -18.93 5.78
CA SER A 125 -13.52 -18.08 4.59
C SER A 125 -14.31 -16.77 4.72
N HIS A 126 -15.43 -16.80 5.44
CA HIS A 126 -16.21 -15.60 5.73
C HIS A 126 -15.45 -14.63 6.64
N VAL A 127 -14.84 -15.14 7.71
CA VAL A 127 -14.03 -14.32 8.64
C VAL A 127 -12.85 -13.69 7.90
N ALA A 128 -12.21 -14.44 6.98
CA ALA A 128 -11.14 -13.91 6.14
C ALA A 128 -11.61 -12.69 5.33
N VAL A 129 -12.74 -12.81 4.62
CA VAL A 129 -13.30 -11.72 3.81
C VAL A 129 -13.66 -10.50 4.66
N TRP A 130 -14.30 -10.71 5.81
CA TRP A 130 -14.64 -9.62 6.74
C TRP A 130 -13.39 -8.90 7.24
N LEU A 131 -12.36 -9.65 7.64
CA LEU A 131 -11.10 -9.07 8.07
C LEU A 131 -10.47 -8.25 6.95
N CYS A 132 -10.42 -8.77 5.72
CA CYS A 132 -9.86 -8.05 4.57
C CYS A 132 -10.58 -6.72 4.33
N LEU A 133 -11.92 -6.74 4.35
CA LEU A 133 -12.76 -5.56 4.14
C LEU A 133 -12.53 -4.51 5.23
N PHE A 134 -12.70 -4.90 6.50
CA PHE A 134 -12.62 -3.95 7.61
C PHE A 134 -11.21 -3.45 7.85
N PHE A 135 -10.19 -4.29 7.65
CA PHE A 135 -8.79 -3.86 7.71
C PHE A 135 -8.52 -2.77 6.65
N SER A 136 -8.95 -2.98 5.42
CA SER A 136 -8.73 -2.00 4.36
C SER A 136 -9.46 -0.68 4.61
N ILE A 137 -10.70 -0.72 5.11
CA ILE A 137 -11.47 0.49 5.45
C ILE A 137 -10.82 1.24 6.61
N ALA A 138 -10.38 0.53 7.65
CA ALA A 138 -9.68 1.13 8.78
C ALA A 138 -8.39 1.83 8.32
N MET A 139 -7.65 1.21 7.41
CA MET A 139 -6.41 1.79 6.86
C MET A 139 -6.66 3.05 6.02
N ALA A 140 -7.81 3.19 5.35
CA ALA A 140 -8.17 4.44 4.69
C ALA A 140 -8.33 5.57 5.72
N GLY A 141 -9.00 5.30 6.85
CA GLY A 141 -9.09 6.27 7.95
C GLY A 141 -7.73 6.58 8.60
N VAL A 142 -6.86 5.58 8.77
CA VAL A 142 -5.50 5.79 9.29
C VAL A 142 -4.68 6.71 8.38
N TRP A 143 -4.84 6.59 7.06
CA TRP A 143 -4.18 7.47 6.12
C TRP A 143 -4.65 8.92 6.27
N GLU A 144 -5.96 9.16 6.34
CA GLU A 144 -6.49 10.51 6.57
C GLU A 144 -6.05 11.11 7.90
N ILE A 145 -5.91 10.29 8.94
CA ILE A 145 -5.36 10.74 10.23
C ILE A 145 -3.89 11.13 10.08
N TYR A 146 -3.12 10.38 9.29
CA TYR A 146 -1.73 10.72 8.98
C TYR A 146 -1.65 12.06 8.24
N GLU A 147 -2.45 12.24 7.19
CA GLU A 147 -2.46 13.49 6.41
C GLU A 147 -2.83 14.69 7.28
N PHE A 148 -3.93 14.58 8.03
CA PHE A 148 -4.35 15.59 8.99
C PHE A 148 -3.22 15.93 9.97
N ALA A 149 -2.57 14.92 10.54
CA ALA A 149 -1.48 15.13 11.49
C ALA A 149 -0.29 15.84 10.84
N THR A 150 0.07 15.47 9.62
CA THR A 150 1.21 16.10 8.93
C THR A 150 0.92 17.50 8.42
N ASP A 151 -0.33 17.78 8.00
CA ASP A 151 -0.78 19.12 7.64
C ASP A 151 -0.65 20.08 8.85
N HIS A 152 -1.05 19.62 10.04
CA HIS A 152 -1.01 20.43 11.26
C HIS A 152 0.40 20.54 11.88
N LEU A 153 1.19 19.47 11.87
CA LEU A 153 2.50 19.44 12.52
C LEU A 153 3.61 20.03 11.63
N PHE A 154 3.51 19.86 10.32
CA PHE A 154 4.56 20.22 9.37
C PHE A 154 4.13 21.28 8.35
N GLY A 155 2.89 21.78 8.41
CA GLY A 155 2.38 22.78 7.47
C GLY A 155 2.23 22.25 6.04
N LEU A 156 2.00 20.95 5.91
CA LEU A 156 1.63 20.35 4.62
C LEU A 156 0.18 20.71 4.26
N ASN A 157 -0.26 20.31 3.07
CA ASN A 157 -1.61 20.58 2.58
C ASN A 157 -2.13 19.40 1.77
N SER A 158 -2.03 18.20 2.34
CA SER A 158 -2.54 16.97 1.71
C SER A 158 -4.06 17.01 1.59
N GLN A 159 -4.78 17.42 2.64
CA GLN A 159 -6.25 17.41 2.67
C GLN A 159 -6.90 18.65 2.05
N ASN A 160 -6.09 19.57 1.51
CA ASN A 160 -6.55 20.84 0.92
C ASN A 160 -7.42 21.71 1.84
N GLY A 161 -7.38 21.49 3.16
CA GLY A 161 -8.31 22.11 4.12
C GLY A 161 -9.79 21.77 3.88
N SER A 162 -10.08 20.65 3.22
CA SER A 162 -11.40 20.31 2.70
C SER A 162 -11.92 18.99 3.28
N LEU A 163 -12.99 19.07 4.08
CA LEU A 163 -13.71 17.86 4.53
C LEU A 163 -14.18 17.00 3.35
N LEU A 164 -14.56 17.64 2.24
CA LEU A 164 -15.00 16.91 1.05
C LEU A 164 -13.86 16.07 0.46
N ASP A 165 -12.63 16.54 0.53
CA ASP A 165 -11.44 15.82 0.05
C ASP A 165 -11.26 14.53 0.84
N THR A 166 -11.04 14.66 2.15
CA THR A 166 -10.95 13.58 3.14
C THR A 166 -12.09 12.56 3.02
N MET A 167 -13.34 13.02 2.95
CA MET A 167 -14.48 12.12 2.85
C MET A 167 -14.50 11.38 1.51
N THR A 168 -14.11 12.03 0.41
CA THR A 168 -14.00 11.39 -0.90
C THR A 168 -12.91 10.32 -0.90
N ASP A 169 -11.78 10.56 -0.23
CA ASP A 169 -10.67 9.62 -0.13
C ASP A 169 -11.02 8.36 0.64
N ILE A 170 -11.70 8.52 1.78
CA ILE A 170 -12.22 7.38 2.53
C ILE A 170 -13.24 6.60 1.69
N ILE A 171 -14.12 7.28 0.94
CA ILE A 171 -15.10 6.62 0.07
C ILE A 171 -14.41 5.87 -1.07
N CYS A 172 -13.39 6.44 -1.70
CA CYS A 172 -12.60 5.81 -2.75
C CYS A 172 -11.91 4.55 -2.22
N GLY A 173 -11.19 4.65 -1.10
CA GLY A 173 -10.56 3.50 -0.44
C GLY A 173 -11.55 2.41 -0.03
N THR A 174 -12.69 2.81 0.53
CA THR A 174 -13.77 1.88 0.91
C THR A 174 -14.37 1.18 -0.30
N SER A 175 -14.55 1.89 -1.41
CA SER A 175 -15.08 1.33 -2.65
C SER A 175 -14.14 0.26 -3.22
N GLY A 176 -12.83 0.53 -3.25
CA GLY A 176 -11.81 -0.44 -3.66
C GLY A 176 -11.79 -1.68 -2.77
N ALA A 177 -11.96 -1.49 -1.46
CA ALA A 177 -12.05 -2.57 -0.49
C ALA A 177 -13.29 -3.45 -0.71
N ILE A 178 -14.47 -2.85 -0.92
CA ILE A 178 -15.74 -3.56 -1.17
C ILE A 178 -15.64 -4.39 -2.46
N LEU A 179 -15.14 -3.79 -3.56
CA LEU A 179 -14.98 -4.50 -4.83
C LEU A 179 -14.09 -5.74 -4.67
N THR A 180 -12.98 -5.60 -3.95
CA THR A 180 -12.04 -6.70 -3.71
C THR A 180 -12.63 -7.75 -2.77
N ALA A 181 -13.34 -7.34 -1.71
CA ALA A 181 -14.02 -8.26 -0.80
C ALA A 181 -15.09 -9.09 -1.52
N CYS A 182 -15.88 -8.48 -2.40
CA CYS A 182 -16.83 -9.18 -3.26
C CYS A 182 -16.13 -10.21 -4.16
N TYR A 183 -15.03 -9.82 -4.81
CA TYR A 183 -14.22 -10.74 -5.61
C TYR A 183 -13.72 -11.93 -4.78
N LEU A 184 -13.18 -11.68 -3.58
CA LEU A 184 -12.69 -12.73 -2.68
C LEU A 184 -13.83 -13.65 -2.22
N ALA A 185 -15.00 -13.10 -1.89
CA ALA A 185 -16.18 -13.87 -1.50
C ALA A 185 -16.68 -14.79 -2.63
N LEU A 186 -16.73 -14.31 -3.87
CA LEU A 186 -17.10 -15.12 -5.02
C LEU A 186 -16.12 -16.26 -5.25
N LYS A 187 -14.83 -16.01 -5.04
CA LYS A 187 -13.78 -17.01 -5.21
C LYS A 187 -13.77 -18.03 -4.06
N ALA A 188 -14.09 -17.59 -2.84
CA ALA A 188 -14.29 -18.45 -1.66
C ALA A 188 -15.45 -19.43 -1.80
N ARG A 189 -16.51 -19.06 -2.52
CA ARG A 189 -17.63 -19.97 -2.84
C ARG A 189 -17.23 -21.06 -3.83
N LYS A 190 -16.28 -20.77 -4.73
CA LYS A 190 -15.82 -21.69 -5.78
C LYS A 190 -14.66 -22.59 -5.33
N ARG A 191 -13.89 -22.19 -4.31
CA ARG A 191 -12.76 -22.91 -3.73
C ARG A 191 -12.68 -22.61 -2.24
N ALA A 192 -12.37 -23.59 -1.39
CA ALA A 192 -11.95 -23.30 -0.02
C ALA A 192 -10.72 -22.36 -0.08
N LEU A 193 -10.86 -21.15 0.46
CA LEU A 193 -9.69 -20.30 0.78
C LEU A 193 -8.72 -21.17 1.59
N PRO A 194 -7.43 -21.24 1.21
CA PRO A 194 -6.59 -20.08 0.95
C PRO A 194 -6.26 -19.91 -0.54
N LEU A 195 -6.49 -18.70 -1.05
CA LEU A 195 -6.27 -18.34 -2.46
C LEU A 195 -4.80 -18.05 -2.80
N VAL A 196 -3.92 -18.18 -1.80
CA VAL A 196 -2.49 -17.97 -1.93
C VAL A 196 -1.87 -19.35 -1.89
N ASP A 197 -1.51 -19.88 -3.05
CA ASP A 197 -0.57 -21.00 -3.13
C ASP A 197 0.78 -20.44 -2.63
N ILE A 198 0.99 -20.50 -1.31
CA ILE A 198 2.31 -20.25 -0.71
C ILE A 198 3.11 -21.53 -0.99
N ARG A 199 3.61 -21.67 -2.22
CA ARG A 199 4.56 -22.70 -2.61
C ARG A 199 5.81 -22.09 -3.22
#